data_AF-A0A2E2MRC1-F1
#
_entry.id   AF-A0A2E2MRC1-F1
#
_cell.length_a   1.000
_cell.length_b   1.000
_cell.length_c   1.000
_cell.angle_alpha   90.00
_cell.angle_beta   90.00
_cell.angle_gamma   90.00
#
_symmetry.space_group_name_H-M   'P 1'
#
loop_
_entity.id
_entity.type
_entity.pdbx_description
1 polymer ?
#
loop_
_entity_poly.entity_id
_entity_poly.type
_entity_poly.pdbx_seq_one_letter_code
_entity_poly.pdbx_strand_id
1 'polypeptide(L)'
;MARGPLFQDTYSPQFSGHETFPLRYGWLKKSYDRVAETEHEDENRALCWDDDAIARFGVGKNMVASMRHWAKASGIIEEPATNSVKVADLGRKLLSDDGGFDPYMEHPATLWLIHWQLAAYPEKTTWFWAFSHFPAVTFERDHFVMRLDRLAKDRNWSRVATTTIRNDVACFIRTYVARAPSGRAGHDDALESPLTELGLIKAVGKKDMFRFVRGPKSTLGDGVFTYALTDFWSRYSPDAATLSFEAVAHAPGAPGRVFCLDENDVTDRLAALDDATGGALQWSETAGLKQVVRNVDIDRDTKFKWLPMDYDGAAQVEAA
;
A
#
# COMPACT_ATOMS: atom_id res chain seq x y z
N MET A 1 -22.89 12.43 -4.48
CA MET A 1 -22.72 11.71 -3.20
C MET A 1 -21.46 10.89 -3.29
N ALA A 2 -20.56 11.01 -2.32
CA ALA A 2 -19.38 10.15 -2.28
C ALA A 2 -19.84 8.70 -2.03
N ARG A 3 -19.36 7.77 -2.87
CA ARG A 3 -19.68 6.34 -2.84
C ARG A 3 -18.39 5.56 -2.54
N GLY A 4 -18.50 4.39 -1.94
CA GLY A 4 -17.37 3.51 -1.64
C GLY A 4 -17.38 2.98 -0.20
N PRO A 5 -16.41 2.12 0.18
CA PRO A 5 -16.40 1.42 1.46
C PRO A 5 -16.50 2.33 2.69
N LEU A 6 -15.85 3.51 2.66
CA LEU A 6 -15.87 4.49 3.76
C LEU A 6 -17.28 5.05 4.06
N PHE A 7 -18.20 4.94 3.11
CA PHE A 7 -19.55 5.49 3.18
C PHE A 7 -20.60 4.43 3.55
N GLN A 8 -20.18 3.19 3.83
CA GLN A 8 -21.05 2.14 4.36
C GLN A 8 -21.21 2.30 5.87
N ASP A 9 -22.39 1.99 6.41
CA ASP A 9 -22.66 2.14 7.86
C ASP A 9 -21.97 1.07 8.71
N THR A 10 -21.58 -0.04 8.09
CA THR A 10 -20.84 -1.14 8.72
C THR A 10 -19.32 -0.90 8.77
N TYR A 11 -18.83 0.18 8.15
CA TYR A 11 -17.39 0.46 8.09
C TYR A 11 -16.84 0.88 9.46
N SER A 12 -15.76 0.22 9.88
CA SER A 12 -15.02 0.56 11.10
C SER A 12 -13.73 1.31 10.75
N PRO A 13 -13.58 2.59 11.13
CA PRO A 13 -12.37 3.35 10.83
C PRO A 13 -11.17 2.90 11.67
N GLN A 14 -9.96 3.04 11.11
CA GLN A 14 -8.69 2.83 11.81
C GLN A 14 -7.73 4.00 11.56
N PHE A 15 -7.46 4.75 12.63
CA PHE A 15 -6.57 5.92 12.67
C PHE A 15 -5.43 5.74 13.69
N SER A 16 -5.15 4.51 14.13
CA SER A 16 -4.21 4.23 15.22
C SER A 16 -3.52 2.87 15.05
N GLY A 17 -2.60 2.55 15.95
CA GLY A 17 -1.82 1.30 15.99
C GLY A 17 -0.36 1.48 15.55
N HIS A 18 -0.06 2.48 14.73
CA HIS A 18 1.30 2.82 14.31
C HIS A 18 2.11 3.55 15.41
N GLU A 19 1.51 3.89 16.56
CA GLU A 19 2.17 4.61 17.67
C GLU A 19 2.93 5.88 17.23
N THR A 20 2.41 6.58 16.21
CA THR A 20 3.04 7.76 15.55
C THR A 20 4.36 7.51 14.82
N PHE A 21 4.79 6.26 14.68
CA PHE A 21 5.96 5.88 13.88
C PHE A 21 5.54 5.47 12.47
N PRO A 22 6.10 6.09 11.42
CA PRO A 22 5.94 5.56 10.06
C PRO A 22 6.70 4.22 9.95
N LEU A 23 6.35 3.43 8.93
CA LEU A 23 7.07 2.20 8.60
C LEU A 23 8.56 2.51 8.40
N ARG A 24 9.46 1.68 8.94
CA ARG A 24 10.91 1.82 8.80
C ARG A 24 11.52 0.61 8.09
N TYR A 25 12.70 0.81 7.51
CA TYR A 25 13.51 -0.28 6.96
C TYR A 25 13.75 -1.40 7.98
N GLY A 26 13.75 -2.64 7.49
CA GLY A 26 13.94 -3.85 8.29
C GLY A 26 12.78 -4.25 9.20
N TRP A 27 11.78 -3.38 9.45
CA TRP A 27 10.66 -3.72 10.34
C TRP A 27 9.81 -4.87 9.80
N LEU A 28 9.51 -4.87 8.49
CA LEU A 28 8.71 -5.92 7.87
C LEU A 28 9.45 -7.26 7.86
N LYS A 29 10.73 -7.28 7.45
CA LYS A 29 11.57 -8.49 7.46
C LYS A 29 11.71 -9.09 8.85
N LYS A 30 12.09 -8.29 9.86
CA LYS A 30 12.16 -8.76 11.26
C LYS A 30 10.83 -9.34 11.76
N SER A 31 9.71 -8.69 11.40
CA SER A 31 8.38 -9.16 11.77
C SER A 31 8.04 -10.49 11.07
N TYR A 32 8.34 -10.60 9.78
CA TYR A 32 8.18 -11.81 9.00
C TYR A 32 8.98 -12.97 9.60
N ASP A 33 10.29 -12.78 9.82
CA ASP A 33 11.18 -13.81 10.35
C ASP A 33 10.68 -14.34 11.70
N ARG A 34 10.30 -13.44 12.61
CA ARG A 34 9.80 -13.85 13.93
C ARG A 34 8.50 -14.64 13.84
N VAL A 35 7.59 -14.23 12.95
CA VAL A 35 6.33 -14.97 12.78
C VAL A 35 6.58 -16.31 12.10
N ALA A 36 7.41 -16.36 11.06
CA ALA A 36 7.79 -17.60 10.39
C ALA A 36 8.47 -18.61 11.33
N GLU A 37 9.33 -18.14 12.24
CA GLU A 37 9.96 -18.98 13.28
C GLU A 37 8.96 -19.64 14.24
N THR A 38 7.79 -19.03 14.45
CA THR A 38 6.88 -19.39 15.56
C THR A 38 5.48 -19.80 15.11
N GLU A 39 5.14 -19.70 13.82
CA GLU A 39 3.78 -19.97 13.32
C GLU A 39 3.30 -21.41 13.48
N HIS A 40 4.20 -22.34 13.80
CA HIS A 40 3.88 -23.72 14.14
C HIS A 40 3.59 -23.96 15.62
N GLU A 41 3.86 -22.96 16.48
CA GLU A 41 3.64 -23.04 17.93
C GLU A 41 2.21 -22.64 18.30
N ASP A 42 1.70 -23.23 19.39
CA ASP A 42 0.43 -22.81 19.97
C ASP A 42 0.57 -21.42 20.64
N GLU A 43 -0.47 -20.58 20.51
CA GLU A 43 -0.50 -19.23 21.09
C GLU A 43 0.71 -18.34 20.73
N ASN A 44 1.29 -18.58 19.55
CA ASN A 44 2.55 -17.98 19.10
C ASN A 44 2.59 -16.45 19.02
N ARG A 45 1.42 -15.81 19.08
CA ARG A 45 1.32 -14.36 19.12
C ARG A 45 2.12 -13.73 20.26
N ALA A 46 2.02 -14.27 21.47
CA ALA A 46 2.74 -13.74 22.63
C ALA A 46 4.27 -13.84 22.39
N LEU A 47 4.71 -14.94 21.78
CA LEU A 47 6.11 -15.15 21.39
C LEU A 47 6.63 -14.09 20.41
N CYS A 48 5.75 -13.48 19.61
CA CYS A 48 6.13 -12.46 18.63
C CYS A 48 6.16 -11.04 19.20
N TRP A 49 5.27 -10.71 20.15
CA TRP A 49 4.93 -9.31 20.44
C TRP A 49 5.00 -8.90 21.91
N ASP A 50 5.19 -9.83 22.84
CA ASP A 50 5.26 -9.54 24.28
C ASP A 50 6.66 -9.05 24.69
N ASP A 51 6.97 -9.03 25.98
CA ASP A 51 8.14 -8.29 26.52
C ASP A 51 9.49 -8.73 25.92
N ASP A 52 9.65 -9.99 25.53
CA ASP A 52 10.87 -10.50 24.86
C ASP A 52 11.09 -9.88 23.47
N ALA A 53 10.04 -9.37 22.83
CA ALA A 53 10.12 -8.74 21.51
C ALA A 53 10.98 -7.46 21.54
N ILE A 54 11.03 -6.76 22.68
CA ILE A 54 11.87 -5.56 22.86
C ILE A 54 13.34 -5.91 22.64
N ALA A 55 13.81 -6.93 23.35
CA ALA A 55 15.19 -7.39 23.26
C ALA A 55 15.49 -7.97 21.87
N ARG A 56 14.57 -8.79 21.34
CA ARG A 56 14.74 -9.45 20.04
C ARG A 56 14.81 -8.48 18.87
N PHE A 57 13.88 -7.53 18.78
CA PHE A 57 13.85 -6.57 17.69
C PHE A 57 14.84 -5.42 17.87
N GLY A 58 15.33 -5.23 19.11
CA GLY A 58 16.22 -4.14 19.48
C GLY A 58 15.53 -2.78 19.46
N VAL A 59 14.23 -2.73 19.82
CA VAL A 59 13.41 -1.51 19.77
C VAL A 59 12.54 -1.38 21.01
N GLY A 60 12.06 -0.17 21.32
CA GLY A 60 11.17 0.05 22.47
C GLY A 60 9.75 -0.50 22.27
N LYS A 61 9.01 -0.67 23.37
CA LYS A 61 7.64 -1.22 23.39
C LYS A 61 6.68 -0.63 22.36
N ASN A 62 6.65 0.70 22.22
CA ASN A 62 5.77 1.36 21.24
C ASN A 62 6.19 1.08 19.78
N MET A 63 7.49 0.87 19.53
CA MET A 63 7.96 0.47 18.22
C MET A 63 7.62 -0.98 17.91
N VAL A 64 7.62 -1.89 18.89
CA VAL A 64 7.12 -3.27 18.70
C VAL A 64 5.65 -3.25 18.27
N ALA A 65 4.81 -2.46 18.95
CA ALA A 65 3.40 -2.29 18.56
C ALA A 65 3.26 -1.73 17.13
N SER A 66 4.10 -0.76 16.76
CA SER A 66 4.13 -0.19 15.41
C SER A 66 4.61 -1.20 14.35
N MET A 67 5.64 -2.00 14.64
CA MET A 67 6.14 -3.06 13.76
C MET A 67 5.02 -4.06 13.43
N ARG A 68 4.33 -4.57 14.45
CA ARG A 68 3.19 -5.45 14.30
C ARG A 68 2.08 -4.82 13.46
N HIS A 69 1.77 -3.56 13.73
CA HIS A 69 0.76 -2.81 13.00
C HIS A 69 1.09 -2.68 11.51
N TRP A 70 2.33 -2.30 11.18
CA TRP A 70 2.75 -2.16 9.79
C TRP A 70 2.83 -3.51 9.08
N ALA A 71 3.37 -4.55 9.72
CA ALA A 71 3.44 -5.90 9.14
C ALA A 71 2.05 -6.45 8.79
N LYS A 72 1.05 -6.20 9.64
CA LYS A 72 -0.35 -6.57 9.37
C LYS A 72 -0.94 -5.71 8.25
N ALA A 73 -0.78 -4.39 8.33
CA ALA A 73 -1.38 -3.47 7.37
C ALA A 73 -0.77 -3.59 5.95
N SER A 74 0.47 -4.06 5.86
CA SER A 74 1.16 -4.30 4.60
C SER A 74 0.98 -5.71 4.06
N GLY A 75 0.12 -6.53 4.67
CA GLY A 75 -0.18 -7.90 4.23
C GLY A 75 1.00 -8.87 4.33
N ILE A 76 1.98 -8.60 5.20
CA ILE A 76 3.14 -9.49 5.42
C ILE A 76 2.79 -10.59 6.43
N ILE A 77 1.97 -10.25 7.42
CA ILE A 77 1.46 -11.19 8.41
C ILE A 77 -0.06 -11.09 8.48
N GLU A 78 -0.70 -12.14 8.97
CA GLU A 78 -2.11 -12.12 9.33
C GLU A 78 -2.35 -12.71 10.72
N GLU A 79 -3.41 -12.25 11.37
CA GLU A 79 -3.82 -12.67 12.71
C GLU A 79 -5.21 -13.30 12.61
N PRO A 80 -5.30 -14.59 12.26
CA PRO A 80 -6.58 -15.25 12.01
C PRO A 80 -7.42 -15.42 13.28
N ALA A 81 -6.78 -15.42 14.45
CA ALA A 81 -7.44 -15.53 15.75
C ALA A 81 -6.68 -14.72 16.83
N THR A 82 -7.31 -14.51 18.00
CA THR A 82 -6.78 -13.63 19.06
C THR A 82 -5.36 -13.96 19.51
N ASN A 83 -5.00 -15.25 19.60
CA ASN A 83 -3.67 -15.70 20.04
C ASN A 83 -2.83 -16.31 18.91
N SER A 84 -3.23 -16.13 17.65
CA SER A 84 -2.54 -16.71 16.50
C SER A 84 -2.06 -15.63 15.55
N VAL A 85 -0.81 -15.77 15.10
CA VAL A 85 -0.24 -14.97 14.01
C VAL A 85 0.48 -15.91 13.06
N LYS A 86 0.39 -15.66 11.75
CA LYS A 86 1.14 -16.42 10.75
C LYS A 86 1.57 -15.51 9.61
N VAL A 87 2.54 -15.93 8.82
CA VAL A 87 2.94 -15.12 7.66
C VAL A 87 1.87 -15.25 6.57
N ALA A 88 1.55 -14.12 5.94
CA ALA A 88 0.57 -14.06 4.86
C ALA A 88 1.23 -14.42 3.51
N ASP A 89 0.43 -14.73 2.49
CA ASP A 89 0.95 -15.19 1.19
C ASP A 89 1.90 -14.18 0.54
N LEU A 90 1.55 -12.89 0.60
CA LEU A 90 2.42 -11.81 0.11
C LEU A 90 3.72 -11.75 0.91
N GLY A 91 3.66 -11.89 2.23
CA GLY A 91 4.83 -12.01 3.09
C GLY A 91 5.76 -13.14 2.69
N ARG A 92 5.23 -14.35 2.47
CA ARG A 92 6.03 -15.51 2.02
C ARG A 92 6.66 -15.27 0.65
N LYS A 93 5.87 -14.77 -0.32
CA LYS A 93 6.37 -14.56 -1.68
C LYS A 93 7.45 -13.47 -1.75
N LEU A 94 7.40 -12.48 -0.87
CA LEU A 94 8.38 -11.39 -0.87
C LEU A 94 9.58 -11.69 0.02
N LEU A 95 9.34 -12.04 1.29
CA LEU A 95 10.33 -11.90 2.36
C LEU A 95 10.98 -13.23 2.82
N SER A 96 10.57 -14.36 2.24
CA SER A 96 11.15 -15.67 2.54
C SER A 96 12.63 -15.73 2.15
N ASP A 97 13.48 -16.20 3.05
CA ASP A 97 14.88 -16.51 2.71
C ASP A 97 14.98 -17.71 1.75
N ASP A 98 13.96 -18.57 1.75
CA ASP A 98 13.81 -19.69 0.81
C ASP A 98 12.97 -19.24 -0.39
N GLY A 99 13.62 -18.57 -1.35
CA GLY A 99 13.04 -18.23 -2.65
C GLY A 99 12.04 -17.06 -2.67
N GLY A 100 12.03 -16.19 -1.66
CA GLY A 100 11.30 -14.93 -1.72
C GLY A 100 11.88 -13.99 -2.78
N PHE A 101 11.03 -13.17 -3.40
CA PHE A 101 11.43 -12.28 -4.49
C PHE A 101 12.36 -11.15 -4.05
N ASP A 102 12.22 -10.67 -2.81
CA ASP A 102 13.00 -9.54 -2.29
C ASP A 102 13.08 -9.56 -0.75
N PRO A 103 13.88 -10.48 -0.17
CA PRO A 103 13.94 -10.69 1.28
C PRO A 103 14.31 -9.45 2.09
N TYR A 104 15.01 -8.50 1.48
CA TYR A 104 15.57 -7.33 2.13
C TYR A 104 14.88 -6.01 1.74
N MET A 105 13.81 -6.06 0.93
CA MET A 105 13.07 -4.89 0.45
C MET A 105 13.93 -3.91 -0.36
N GLU A 106 14.81 -4.42 -1.20
CA GLU A 106 15.76 -3.64 -2.02
C GLU A 106 15.15 -3.23 -3.38
N HIS A 107 14.07 -3.89 -3.81
CA HIS A 107 13.42 -3.61 -5.09
C HIS A 107 12.26 -2.61 -4.93
N PRO A 108 12.17 -1.57 -5.79
CA PRO A 108 11.04 -0.63 -5.77
C PRO A 108 9.66 -1.30 -5.93
N ALA A 109 9.59 -2.43 -6.64
CA ALA A 109 8.39 -3.24 -6.79
C ALA A 109 7.78 -3.63 -5.44
N THR A 110 8.61 -4.01 -4.47
CA THR A 110 8.19 -4.34 -3.11
C THR A 110 7.55 -3.13 -2.43
N LEU A 111 8.14 -1.94 -2.58
CA LEU A 111 7.59 -0.71 -2.02
C LEU A 111 6.23 -0.36 -2.64
N TRP A 112 6.06 -0.55 -3.94
CA TRP A 112 4.78 -0.37 -4.62
C TRP A 112 3.71 -1.35 -4.12
N LEU A 113 4.07 -2.61 -3.88
CA LEU A 113 3.16 -3.60 -3.29
C LEU A 113 2.76 -3.23 -1.86
N ILE A 114 3.71 -2.80 -1.03
CA ILE A 114 3.39 -2.32 0.33
C ILE A 114 2.45 -1.12 0.25
N HIS A 115 2.70 -0.17 -0.64
CA HIS A 115 1.81 0.97 -0.84
C HIS A 115 0.41 0.54 -1.29
N TRP A 116 0.30 -0.42 -2.21
CA TRP A 116 -0.97 -0.99 -2.65
C TRP A 116 -1.78 -1.54 -1.46
N GLN A 117 -1.15 -2.35 -0.60
CA GLN A 117 -1.81 -2.91 0.60
C GLN A 117 -2.31 -1.80 1.54
N LEU A 118 -1.58 -0.71 1.69
CA LEU A 118 -1.98 0.40 2.57
C LEU A 118 -3.10 1.27 1.98
N ALA A 119 -3.17 1.43 0.65
CA ALA A 119 -3.98 2.48 0.02
C ALA A 119 -5.12 1.98 -0.89
N ALA A 120 -5.09 0.72 -1.35
CA ALA A 120 -6.16 0.13 -2.16
C ALA A 120 -7.29 -0.47 -1.34
N TYR A 121 -7.05 -0.62 -0.04
CA TYR A 121 -7.88 -1.31 0.96
C TYR A 121 -8.40 -0.30 1.99
N PRO A 122 -9.71 -0.31 2.33
CA PRO A 122 -10.30 0.70 3.22
C PRO A 122 -9.87 0.55 4.69
N GLU A 123 -9.15 -0.49 5.07
CA GLU A 123 -8.70 -0.82 6.41
C GLU A 123 -7.88 0.32 7.01
N LYS A 124 -6.97 0.93 6.25
CA LYS A 124 -6.27 2.16 6.66
C LYS A 124 -7.02 3.40 6.16
N THR A 125 -7.91 3.93 7.02
CA THR A 125 -8.83 5.00 6.64
C THR A 125 -8.14 6.20 5.99
N THR A 126 -7.09 6.73 6.61
CA THR A 126 -6.37 7.90 6.08
C THR A 126 -5.72 7.62 4.73
N TRP A 127 -5.06 6.48 4.57
CA TRP A 127 -4.37 6.12 3.32
C TRP A 127 -5.38 5.90 2.19
N PHE A 128 -6.39 5.07 2.42
CA PHE A 128 -7.44 4.82 1.43
C PHE A 128 -8.14 6.11 1.02
N TRP A 129 -8.54 6.93 1.99
CA TRP A 129 -9.18 8.21 1.71
C TRP A 129 -8.27 9.16 0.92
N ALA A 130 -6.99 9.25 1.31
CA ALA A 130 -6.01 10.13 0.68
C ALA A 130 -5.84 9.84 -0.82
N PHE A 131 -5.64 8.58 -1.18
CA PHE A 131 -5.36 8.20 -2.57
C PHE A 131 -6.64 7.99 -3.39
N SER A 132 -7.74 7.54 -2.77
CA SER A 132 -8.96 7.19 -3.50
C SER A 132 -10.02 8.29 -3.55
N HIS A 133 -10.08 9.17 -2.54
CA HIS A 133 -11.19 10.11 -2.38
C HIS A 133 -10.77 11.57 -2.28
N PHE A 134 -9.51 11.86 -1.95
CA PHE A 134 -9.07 13.24 -1.83
C PHE A 134 -9.04 13.93 -3.20
N PRO A 135 -9.81 15.02 -3.39
CA PRO A 135 -10.00 15.58 -4.73
C PRO A 135 -8.87 16.50 -5.17
N ALA A 136 -8.11 17.07 -4.23
CA ALA A 136 -7.11 18.09 -4.52
C ALA A 136 -5.72 17.49 -4.76
N VAL A 137 -4.95 18.12 -5.65
CA VAL A 137 -3.56 17.73 -5.91
C VAL A 137 -2.63 18.23 -4.80
N THR A 138 -2.96 19.36 -4.17
CA THR A 138 -2.19 19.98 -3.10
C THR A 138 -2.99 20.05 -1.81
N PHE A 139 -2.33 19.94 -0.67
CA PHE A 139 -2.96 20.06 0.64
C PHE A 139 -2.02 20.62 1.71
N GLU A 140 -2.61 21.35 2.64
CA GLU A 140 -1.96 21.72 3.90
C GLU A 140 -2.33 20.70 4.98
N ARG A 141 -1.40 20.39 5.89
CA ARG A 141 -1.63 19.41 6.98
C ARG A 141 -2.94 19.67 7.73
N ASP A 142 -3.16 20.88 8.21
CA ASP A 142 -4.31 21.19 9.07
C ASP A 142 -5.64 21.13 8.30
N HIS A 143 -5.64 21.53 7.03
CA HIS A 143 -6.81 21.37 6.17
C HIS A 143 -7.11 19.89 5.90
N PHE A 144 -6.08 19.06 5.74
CA PHE A 144 -6.23 17.61 5.56
C PHE A 144 -6.85 16.96 6.81
N VAL A 145 -6.36 17.31 8.00
CA VAL A 145 -6.94 16.89 9.29
C VAL A 145 -8.40 17.33 9.41
N MET A 146 -8.70 18.59 9.10
CA MET A 146 -10.06 19.13 9.17
C MET A 146 -11.04 18.36 8.27
N ARG A 147 -10.59 17.94 7.08
CA ARG A 147 -11.43 17.17 6.15
C ARG A 147 -11.71 15.75 6.62
N LEU A 148 -10.71 15.06 7.19
CA LEU A 148 -10.92 13.75 7.80
C LEU A 148 -11.77 13.82 9.06
N ASP A 149 -11.59 14.84 9.90
CA ASP A 149 -12.43 15.08 11.07
C ASP A 149 -13.89 15.34 10.69
N ARG A 150 -14.12 16.11 9.61
CA ARG A 150 -15.46 16.29 9.06
C ARG A 150 -16.03 14.96 8.54
N LEU A 151 -15.27 14.18 7.78
CA LEU A 151 -15.70 12.86 7.32
C LEU A 151 -16.10 11.98 8.51
N ALA A 152 -15.29 11.93 9.56
CA ALA A 152 -15.58 11.14 10.76
C ALA A 152 -16.88 11.57 11.43
N LYS A 153 -17.16 12.87 11.52
CA LYS A 153 -18.41 13.42 12.05
C LYS A 153 -19.60 13.08 11.16
N ASP A 154 -19.48 13.29 9.86
CA ASP A 154 -20.55 13.01 8.87
C ASP A 154 -20.90 11.50 8.84
N ARG A 155 -19.93 10.63 9.14
CA ARG A 155 -20.09 9.17 9.22
C ARG A 155 -20.40 8.67 10.64
N ASN A 156 -20.61 9.56 11.61
CA ASN A 156 -20.88 9.23 13.01
C ASN A 156 -19.84 8.30 13.67
N TRP A 157 -18.56 8.46 13.33
CA TRP A 157 -17.43 7.75 13.95
C TRP A 157 -17.08 8.35 15.32
N SER A 158 -18.05 8.35 16.24
CA SER A 158 -18.02 9.03 17.55
C SER A 158 -16.86 8.63 18.46
N ARG A 159 -16.21 7.50 18.21
CA ARG A 159 -15.05 7.02 18.97
C ARG A 159 -13.70 7.60 18.51
N VAL A 160 -13.67 8.33 17.41
CA VAL A 160 -12.43 8.87 16.83
C VAL A 160 -12.19 10.29 17.34
N ALA A 161 -11.17 10.47 18.17
CA ALA A 161 -10.75 11.79 18.63
C ALA A 161 -10.00 12.56 17.52
N THR A 162 -10.19 13.88 17.45
CA THR A 162 -9.46 14.74 16.49
C THR A 162 -7.95 14.66 16.67
N THR A 163 -7.45 14.45 17.89
CA THR A 163 -6.03 14.24 18.17
C THR A 163 -5.50 12.95 17.56
N THR A 164 -6.30 11.87 17.54
CA THR A 164 -5.96 10.62 16.87
C THR A 164 -5.84 10.83 15.36
N ILE A 165 -6.80 11.52 14.74
CA ILE A 165 -6.73 11.87 13.30
C ILE A 165 -5.49 12.73 13.02
N ARG A 166 -5.20 13.72 13.86
CA ARG A 166 -4.01 14.58 13.69
C ARG A 166 -2.72 13.76 13.73
N ASN A 167 -2.60 12.83 14.68
CA ASN A 167 -1.44 11.95 14.81
C ASN A 167 -1.31 10.99 13.62
N ASP A 168 -2.43 10.45 13.12
CA ASP A 168 -2.46 9.57 11.95
C ASP A 168 -2.06 10.32 10.67
N VAL A 169 -2.59 11.53 10.45
CA VAL A 169 -2.20 12.38 9.31
C VAL A 169 -0.72 12.77 9.39
N ALA A 170 -0.20 13.07 10.57
CA ALA A 170 1.23 13.34 10.75
C ALA A 170 2.08 12.11 10.40
N CYS A 171 1.63 10.90 10.76
CA CYS A 171 2.27 9.65 10.39
C CYS A 171 2.20 9.40 8.87
N PHE A 172 1.03 9.58 8.27
CA PHE A 172 0.80 9.45 6.82
C PHE A 172 1.75 10.33 6.00
N ILE A 173 1.90 11.61 6.40
CA ILE A 173 2.83 12.52 5.73
C ILE A 173 4.27 12.00 5.87
N ARG A 174 4.69 11.56 7.07
CA ARG A 174 6.04 11.03 7.31
C ARG A 174 6.31 9.68 6.63
N THR A 175 5.27 8.95 6.22
CA THR A 175 5.40 7.73 5.42
C THR A 175 5.80 8.03 3.97
N TYR A 176 5.37 9.16 3.39
CA TYR A 176 5.58 9.45 1.97
C TYR A 176 6.46 10.66 1.68
N VAL A 177 6.71 11.52 2.66
CA VAL A 177 7.49 12.76 2.48
C VAL A 177 8.82 12.63 3.21
N ALA A 178 9.91 12.60 2.45
CA ALA A 178 11.26 12.64 2.99
C ALA A 178 11.47 13.91 3.83
N ARG A 179 12.20 13.77 4.94
CA ARG A 179 12.56 14.94 5.75
C ARG A 179 13.60 15.77 5.01
N ALA A 180 13.44 17.10 5.06
CA ALA A 180 14.52 17.97 4.62
C ALA A 180 15.75 17.70 5.51
N PRO A 181 16.95 17.51 4.94
CA PRO A 181 18.15 17.29 5.72
C PRO A 181 18.38 18.51 6.62
N SER A 182 18.18 18.34 7.93
CA SER A 182 18.66 19.31 8.90
C SER A 182 20.17 19.11 9.03
N GLY A 183 20.97 20.17 8.99
CA GLY A 183 22.45 20.11 8.92
C GLY A 183 23.19 19.41 10.09
N ARG A 184 22.49 18.67 10.94
CA ARG A 184 23.01 17.82 12.02
C ARG A 184 22.68 16.33 11.88
N ALA A 185 21.87 15.95 10.90
CA ALA A 185 21.39 14.57 10.72
C ALA A 185 22.08 13.95 9.50
N GLY A 186 22.56 12.70 9.63
CA GLY A 186 23.20 11.97 8.53
C GLY A 186 22.21 11.65 7.41
N HIS A 187 22.71 11.19 6.25
CA HIS A 187 21.85 10.78 5.13
C HIS A 187 20.82 9.69 5.51
N ASP A 188 21.16 8.80 6.45
CA ASP A 188 20.25 7.76 6.98
C ASP A 188 19.10 8.31 7.83
N ASP A 189 19.27 9.46 8.48
CA ASP A 189 18.20 10.12 9.26
C ASP A 189 17.15 10.81 8.36
N ALA A 190 17.44 10.98 7.05
CA ALA A 190 16.54 11.61 6.10
C ALA A 190 15.45 10.64 5.59
N LEU A 191 15.77 9.34 5.51
CA LEU A 191 14.87 8.27 5.06
C LEU A 191 14.14 7.64 6.25
N GLU A 192 13.22 8.40 6.83
CA GLU A 192 12.42 7.92 7.96
C GLU A 192 11.52 6.72 7.58
N SER A 193 11.11 6.63 6.31
CA SER A 193 10.28 5.54 5.77
C SER A 193 10.72 5.15 4.36
N PRO A 194 10.76 3.84 4.02
CA PRO A 194 11.13 3.38 2.67
C PRO A 194 10.14 3.90 1.61
N LEU A 195 8.87 4.09 1.97
CA LEU A 195 7.83 4.56 1.05
C LEU A 195 8.03 6.02 0.57
N THR A 196 8.99 6.75 1.14
CA THR A 196 9.38 8.08 0.63
C THR A 196 10.04 7.99 -0.76
N GLU A 197 10.65 6.85 -1.09
CA GLU A 197 11.33 6.61 -2.37
C GLU A 197 10.36 6.53 -3.56
N LEU A 198 9.09 6.19 -3.31
CA LEU A 198 8.05 6.18 -4.33
C LEU A 198 7.74 7.58 -4.87
N GLY A 199 8.12 8.63 -4.14
CA GLY A 199 7.94 10.02 -4.57
C GLY A 199 6.48 10.45 -4.75
N LEU A 200 5.53 9.70 -4.18
CA LEU A 200 4.09 9.92 -4.33
C LEU A 200 3.60 11.24 -3.73
N ILE A 201 4.26 11.72 -2.67
CA ILE A 201 3.93 13.00 -2.02
C ILE A 201 5.20 13.81 -1.83
N LYS A 202 5.18 15.10 -2.18
CA LYS A 202 6.31 16.02 -2.02
C LYS A 202 5.91 17.26 -1.24
N ALA A 203 6.81 17.78 -0.41
CA ALA A 203 6.67 19.10 0.19
C ALA A 203 6.80 20.20 -0.89
N VAL A 204 6.07 21.31 -0.76
CA VAL A 204 6.02 22.37 -1.77
C VAL A 204 6.08 23.76 -1.14
N GLY A 205 7.20 24.47 -1.32
CA GLY A 205 7.36 25.93 -1.16
C GLY A 205 7.15 26.53 0.23
N LYS A 206 6.05 26.21 0.91
CA LYS A 206 5.65 26.68 2.24
C LYS A 206 5.72 25.53 3.25
N LYS A 207 5.91 25.89 4.52
CA LYS A 207 5.86 24.94 5.64
C LYS A 207 4.50 24.20 5.64
N ASP A 208 4.55 22.89 5.83
CA ASP A 208 3.37 22.01 5.95
C ASP A 208 2.42 21.99 4.74
N MET A 209 2.95 22.37 3.57
CA MET A 209 2.26 22.29 2.29
C MET A 209 2.82 21.14 1.45
N PHE A 210 1.93 20.29 0.93
CA PHE A 210 2.28 19.07 0.22
C PHE A 210 1.52 18.95 -1.09
N ARG A 211 2.03 18.10 -2.00
CA ARG A 211 1.33 17.71 -3.24
C ARG A 211 1.46 16.23 -3.51
N PHE A 212 0.41 15.63 -4.04
CA PHE A 212 0.47 14.34 -4.71
C PHE A 212 1.17 14.50 -6.07
N VAL A 213 2.06 13.58 -6.41
CA VAL A 213 2.79 13.56 -7.68
C VAL A 213 2.06 12.65 -8.65
N ARG A 214 1.24 13.26 -9.51
CA ARG A 214 0.55 12.55 -10.59
C ARG A 214 1.38 12.48 -11.86
N GLY A 215 1.17 11.44 -12.65
CA GLY A 215 1.89 11.20 -13.90
C GLY A 215 2.72 9.92 -13.88
N PRO A 216 3.68 9.78 -14.80
CA PRO A 216 4.48 8.57 -14.98
C PRO A 216 5.18 8.11 -13.70
N LYS A 217 5.28 6.78 -13.54
CA LYS A 217 5.97 6.12 -12.43
C LYS A 217 6.98 5.11 -12.98
N SER A 218 8.20 5.57 -13.23
CA SER A 218 9.25 4.77 -13.87
C SER A 218 9.69 3.54 -13.07
N THR A 219 9.51 3.56 -11.75
CA THR A 219 9.86 2.43 -10.87
C THR A 219 8.68 1.49 -10.59
N LEU A 220 7.50 1.76 -11.14
CA LEU A 220 6.33 0.88 -11.05
C LEU A 220 6.32 -0.01 -12.28
N GLY A 221 6.77 -1.26 -12.12
CA GLY A 221 6.79 -2.24 -13.20
C GLY A 221 5.41 -2.79 -13.56
N ASP A 222 5.36 -3.55 -14.65
CA ASP A 222 4.13 -4.12 -15.18
C ASP A 222 3.63 -5.30 -14.35
N GLY A 223 4.53 -6.01 -13.67
CA GLY A 223 4.17 -7.09 -12.75
C GLY A 223 3.32 -6.58 -11.60
N VAL A 224 3.77 -5.52 -10.94
CA VAL A 224 3.04 -4.88 -9.82
C VAL A 224 1.75 -4.21 -10.29
N PHE A 225 1.76 -3.56 -11.45
CA PHE A 225 0.52 -3.00 -12.01
C PHE A 225 -0.52 -4.11 -12.30
N THR A 226 -0.08 -5.21 -12.89
CA THR A 226 -0.93 -6.38 -13.18
C THR A 226 -1.44 -7.03 -11.91
N TYR A 227 -0.60 -7.17 -10.88
CA TYR A 227 -1.02 -7.61 -9.54
C TYR A 227 -2.15 -6.73 -9.01
N ALA A 228 -1.96 -5.42 -9.02
CA ALA A 228 -2.93 -4.45 -8.50
C ALA A 228 -4.25 -4.47 -9.29
N LEU A 229 -4.17 -4.56 -10.62
CA LEU A 229 -5.33 -4.67 -11.49
C LEU A 229 -6.14 -5.94 -11.19
N THR A 230 -5.46 -7.08 -11.10
CA THR A 230 -6.09 -8.39 -10.81
C THR A 230 -6.70 -8.42 -9.42
N ASP A 231 -5.96 -7.92 -8.42
CA ASP A 231 -6.43 -7.77 -7.04
C ASP A 231 -7.66 -6.87 -6.94
N PHE A 232 -7.63 -5.71 -7.58
CA PHE A 232 -8.78 -4.79 -7.64
C PHE A 232 -9.98 -5.44 -8.33
N TRP A 233 -9.77 -6.07 -9.48
CA TRP A 233 -10.83 -6.72 -10.26
C TRP A 233 -11.57 -7.78 -9.43
N SER A 234 -10.82 -8.63 -8.71
CA SER A 234 -11.39 -9.67 -7.85
C SER A 234 -12.31 -9.12 -6.75
N ARG A 235 -12.06 -7.89 -6.27
CA ARG A 235 -12.87 -7.24 -5.22
C ARG A 235 -13.98 -6.36 -5.79
N TYR A 236 -13.76 -5.76 -6.96
CA TYR A 236 -14.67 -4.80 -7.56
C TYR A 236 -15.79 -5.46 -8.35
N SER A 237 -15.47 -6.49 -9.13
CA SER A 237 -16.44 -7.20 -9.97
C SER A 237 -15.95 -8.63 -10.29
N PRO A 238 -15.95 -9.55 -9.30
CA PRO A 238 -15.35 -10.88 -9.43
C PRO A 238 -15.91 -11.68 -10.61
N ASP A 239 -17.21 -11.57 -10.87
CA ASP A 239 -17.92 -12.34 -11.90
C ASP A 239 -17.83 -11.72 -13.30
N ALA A 240 -17.29 -10.50 -13.44
CA ALA A 240 -17.22 -9.83 -14.74
C ALA A 240 -15.98 -10.26 -15.53
N ALA A 241 -16.19 -10.60 -16.81
CA ALA A 241 -15.11 -10.91 -17.76
C ALA A 241 -14.45 -9.65 -18.35
N THR A 242 -15.01 -8.45 -18.12
CA THR A 242 -14.41 -7.19 -18.54
C THR A 242 -14.37 -6.16 -17.41
N LEU A 243 -13.41 -5.24 -17.50
CA LEU A 243 -13.25 -4.11 -16.59
C LEU A 243 -13.04 -2.82 -17.38
N SER A 244 -13.96 -1.87 -17.24
CA SER A 244 -13.92 -0.59 -17.96
C SER A 244 -12.69 0.25 -17.58
N PHE A 245 -12.20 1.06 -18.51
CA PHE A 245 -11.18 2.08 -18.26
C PHE A 245 -11.49 2.94 -17.03
N GLU A 246 -12.72 3.43 -16.94
CA GLU A 246 -13.16 4.34 -15.89
C GLU A 246 -13.04 3.69 -14.50
N ALA A 247 -13.28 2.37 -14.42
CA ALA A 247 -13.08 1.63 -13.18
C ALA A 247 -11.59 1.57 -12.82
N VAL A 248 -10.72 1.20 -13.75
CA VAL A 248 -9.26 1.09 -13.51
C VAL A 248 -8.64 2.45 -13.15
N ALA A 249 -9.04 3.50 -13.86
CA ALA A 249 -8.47 4.83 -13.71
C ALA A 249 -9.00 5.57 -12.49
N HIS A 250 -10.31 5.47 -12.21
CA HIS A 250 -10.98 6.42 -11.33
C HIS A 250 -11.69 5.83 -10.13
N ALA A 251 -12.02 4.54 -10.11
CA ALA A 251 -12.76 3.96 -9.00
C ALA A 251 -11.93 4.00 -7.70
N PRO A 252 -12.59 4.16 -6.53
CA PRO A 252 -11.90 4.08 -5.25
C PRO A 252 -11.17 2.74 -5.08
N GLY A 253 -9.89 2.79 -4.71
CA GLY A 253 -9.04 1.61 -4.56
C GLY A 253 -8.52 1.03 -5.88
N ALA A 254 -8.76 1.68 -7.03
CA ALA A 254 -8.27 1.22 -8.33
C ALA A 254 -6.81 1.64 -8.60
N PRO A 255 -6.09 0.93 -9.49
CA PRO A 255 -4.67 1.21 -9.81
C PRO A 255 -4.38 2.67 -10.17
N GLY A 256 -5.22 3.30 -11.01
CA GLY A 256 -4.99 4.69 -11.42
C GLY A 256 -4.98 5.68 -10.26
N ARG A 257 -5.91 5.51 -9.31
CA ARG A 257 -6.00 6.33 -8.10
C ARG A 257 -4.86 6.06 -7.14
N VAL A 258 -4.64 4.79 -6.81
CA VAL A 258 -3.67 4.38 -5.79
C VAL A 258 -2.26 4.80 -6.20
N PHE A 259 -1.85 4.48 -7.43
CA PHE A 259 -0.51 4.78 -7.92
C PHE A 259 -0.32 6.23 -8.41
N CYS A 260 -1.34 7.09 -8.29
CA CYS A 260 -1.30 8.47 -8.78
C CYS A 260 -0.92 8.56 -10.27
N LEU A 261 -1.54 7.73 -11.11
CA LEU A 261 -1.35 7.76 -12.57
C LEU A 261 -2.32 8.77 -13.20
N ASP A 262 -1.91 9.41 -14.30
CA ASP A 262 -2.87 10.10 -15.16
C ASP A 262 -3.50 9.14 -16.19
N GLU A 263 -4.49 9.62 -16.94
CA GLU A 263 -5.24 8.77 -17.88
C GLU A 263 -4.38 8.23 -19.02
N ASN A 264 -3.35 8.99 -19.44
CA ASN A 264 -2.43 8.52 -20.46
C ASN A 264 -1.56 7.41 -19.89
N ASP A 265 -1.01 7.58 -18.68
CA ASP A 265 -0.22 6.54 -18.02
C ASP A 265 -1.02 5.24 -17.80
N VAL A 266 -2.30 5.35 -17.43
CA VAL A 266 -3.17 4.17 -17.31
C VAL A 266 -3.36 3.52 -18.67
N THR A 267 -3.62 4.29 -19.72
CA THR A 267 -3.79 3.77 -21.08
C THR A 267 -2.54 3.04 -21.57
N ASP A 268 -1.36 3.63 -21.37
CA ASP A 268 -0.08 3.03 -21.78
C ASP A 268 0.15 1.69 -21.07
N ARG A 269 -0.12 1.61 -19.77
CA ARG A 269 -0.03 0.36 -19.01
C ARG A 269 -1.05 -0.68 -19.44
N LEU A 270 -2.28 -0.26 -19.73
CA LEU A 270 -3.31 -1.17 -20.23
C LEU A 270 -2.94 -1.73 -21.60
N ALA A 271 -2.35 -0.92 -22.48
CA ALA A 271 -1.88 -1.35 -23.79
C ALA A 271 -0.76 -2.40 -23.70
N ALA A 272 0.10 -2.33 -22.67
CA ALA A 272 1.17 -3.30 -22.43
C ALA A 272 0.70 -4.63 -21.79
N LEU A 273 -0.55 -4.74 -21.33
CA LEU A 273 -1.04 -5.93 -20.62
C LEU A 273 -1.01 -7.21 -21.45
N ASP A 274 -1.29 -7.13 -22.75
CA ASP A 274 -1.34 -8.30 -23.63
C ASP A 274 0.03 -8.99 -23.65
N ASP A 275 1.08 -8.20 -23.88
CA ASP A 275 2.46 -8.65 -23.89
C ASP A 275 2.94 -9.09 -22.50
N ALA A 276 2.71 -8.27 -21.47
CA ALA A 276 3.13 -8.57 -20.10
C ALA A 276 2.48 -9.84 -19.53
N THR A 277 1.27 -10.16 -19.98
CA THR A 277 0.51 -11.30 -19.45
C THR A 277 0.46 -12.51 -20.39
N GLY A 278 1.01 -12.40 -21.60
CA GLY A 278 0.96 -13.43 -22.63
C GLY A 278 -0.48 -13.74 -23.08
N GLY A 279 -1.31 -12.71 -23.26
CA GLY A 279 -2.69 -12.86 -23.73
C GLY A 279 -3.74 -13.12 -22.65
N ALA A 280 -3.35 -13.19 -21.38
CA ALA A 280 -4.29 -13.46 -20.30
C ALA A 280 -5.20 -12.25 -19.99
N LEU A 281 -4.67 -11.03 -20.09
CA LEU A 281 -5.39 -9.78 -19.96
C LEU A 281 -5.13 -8.94 -21.21
N GLN A 282 -6.20 -8.44 -21.84
CA GLN A 282 -6.09 -7.73 -23.11
C GLN A 282 -6.83 -6.41 -23.07
N TRP A 283 -6.21 -5.36 -23.58
CA TRP A 283 -6.85 -4.08 -23.77
C TRP A 283 -7.67 -4.05 -25.06
N SER A 284 -8.92 -3.55 -24.98
CA SER A 284 -9.81 -3.43 -26.12
C SER A 284 -10.44 -2.04 -26.19
N GLU A 285 -10.33 -1.40 -27.36
CA GLU A 285 -11.03 -0.17 -27.72
C GLU A 285 -11.96 -0.42 -28.92
N THR A 286 -13.03 -1.19 -28.72
CA THR A 286 -13.97 -1.53 -29.81
C THR A 286 -15.28 -0.79 -29.65
N ALA A 287 -15.81 -0.22 -30.74
CA ALA A 287 -17.11 0.46 -30.77
C ALA A 287 -17.30 1.55 -29.69
N GLY A 288 -16.21 2.24 -29.32
CA GLY A 288 -16.20 3.29 -28.29
C GLY A 288 -16.16 2.79 -26.86
N LEU A 289 -16.09 1.48 -26.62
CA LEU A 289 -15.89 0.89 -25.30
C LEU A 289 -14.39 0.67 -25.06
N LYS A 290 -13.88 1.27 -23.99
CA LYS A 290 -12.52 1.13 -23.51
C LYS A 290 -12.49 0.22 -22.29
N GLN A 291 -11.97 -0.99 -22.43
CA GLN A 291 -12.01 -2.00 -21.36
C GLN A 291 -10.88 -3.01 -21.45
N VAL A 292 -10.51 -3.55 -20.30
CA VAL A 292 -9.69 -4.74 -20.21
C VAL A 292 -10.60 -5.96 -20.29
N VAL A 293 -10.21 -6.97 -21.05
CA VAL A 293 -10.85 -8.28 -21.15
C VAL A 293 -9.93 -9.31 -20.53
N ARG A 294 -10.47 -10.20 -19.69
CA ARG A 294 -9.71 -11.33 -19.16
C ARG A 294 -10.04 -12.60 -19.93
N ASN A 295 -9.00 -13.35 -20.31
CA ASN A 295 -9.10 -14.67 -20.95
C ASN A 295 -8.78 -15.81 -19.97
N VAL A 296 -8.55 -15.46 -18.70
CA VAL A 296 -8.28 -16.38 -17.60
C VAL A 296 -9.23 -16.08 -16.45
N ASP A 297 -9.50 -17.10 -15.65
CA ASP A 297 -10.16 -16.90 -14.37
C ASP A 297 -9.21 -16.20 -13.41
N ILE A 298 -9.75 -15.28 -12.61
CA ILE A 298 -9.00 -14.59 -11.56
C ILE A 298 -9.36 -15.27 -10.23
N ASP A 299 -8.45 -16.13 -9.77
CA ASP A 299 -8.50 -16.70 -8.43
C ASP A 299 -7.61 -15.93 -7.45
N ARG A 300 -7.48 -16.44 -6.22
CA ARG A 300 -6.68 -15.83 -5.16
C ARG A 300 -5.20 -15.66 -5.54
N ASP A 301 -4.65 -16.60 -6.31
CA ASP A 301 -3.22 -16.70 -6.57
C ASP A 301 -2.82 -16.03 -7.89
N THR A 302 -3.79 -15.84 -8.80
CA THR A 302 -3.60 -15.24 -10.12
C THR A 302 -2.87 -13.89 -10.04
N LYS A 303 -3.18 -13.07 -9.04
CA LYS A 303 -2.53 -11.77 -8.86
C LYS A 303 -1.01 -11.85 -8.70
N PHE A 304 -0.47 -12.94 -8.15
CA PHE A 304 0.97 -13.11 -7.96
C PHE A 304 1.70 -13.63 -9.22
N LYS A 305 0.97 -14.12 -10.22
CA LYS A 305 1.55 -14.84 -11.37
C LYS A 305 2.58 -14.03 -12.15
N TRP A 306 2.33 -12.74 -12.30
CA TRP A 306 3.16 -11.84 -13.12
C TRP A 306 4.12 -10.99 -12.29
N LEU A 307 4.09 -11.07 -10.96
CA LEU A 307 5.04 -10.33 -10.13
C LEU A 307 6.52 -10.62 -10.42
N PRO A 308 6.97 -11.86 -10.68
CA PRO A 308 8.39 -12.15 -10.87
C PRO A 308 9.09 -11.28 -11.91
N MET A 309 8.38 -10.81 -12.94
CA MET A 309 8.97 -9.97 -14.00
C MET A 309 9.58 -8.67 -13.49
N ASP A 310 9.09 -8.15 -12.36
CA ASP A 310 9.61 -6.91 -11.76
C ASP A 310 10.81 -7.15 -10.83
N TYR A 311 11.14 -8.41 -10.55
CA TYR A 311 12.24 -8.85 -9.68
C TYR A 311 13.36 -9.54 -10.46
N ASP A 312 13.03 -10.17 -11.58
CA ASP A 312 14.01 -10.76 -12.49
C ASP A 312 14.78 -9.63 -13.21
N GLY A 313 16.07 -9.46 -12.88
CA GLY A 313 16.93 -8.36 -13.35
C GLY A 313 17.17 -8.22 -14.86
N ALA A 314 16.36 -8.85 -15.71
CA ALA A 314 16.45 -8.78 -17.17
C ALA A 314 15.77 -7.54 -17.78
N ALA A 315 14.82 -6.89 -17.09
CA ALA A 315 14.09 -5.75 -17.66
C ALA A 315 14.72 -4.36 -17.40
N GLN A 316 15.76 -4.27 -16.54
CA GLN A 316 16.36 -2.99 -16.16
C GLN A 316 17.60 -2.57 -16.97
N VAL A 317 18.01 -3.36 -17.98
CA VAL A 317 19.26 -3.09 -18.74
C VAL A 317 19.04 -2.21 -19.99
N GLU A 318 17.82 -1.98 -20.45
CA GLU A 318 17.58 -1.19 -21.70
C GLU A 318 17.26 0.30 -21.51
N ALA A 319 17.34 0.85 -20.29
CA ALA A 319 17.06 2.28 -20.06
C ALA A 319 18.13 3.02 -19.25
N ALA A 320 19.41 2.73 -19.52
CA ALA A 320 20.56 3.53 -19.05
C ALA A 320 21.25 4.25 -20.21
#